data_AF-A0A915UTL3-F1
#
_entry.id   AF-A0A915UTL3-F1
#
_cell.length_a   1.000
_cell.length_b   1.000
_cell.length_c   1.000
_cell.angle_alpha   90.00
_cell.angle_beta   90.00
_cell.angle_gamma   90.00
#
_symmetry.space_group_name_H-M   'P 1'
#
loop_
_entity.id
_entity.type
_entity.pdbx_description
1 polymer ?
#
loop_
_entity_poly.entity_id
_entity_poly.type
_entity_poly.pdbx_seq_one_letter_code
_entity_poly.pdbx_strand_id
1 'polypeptide(L)'
;MRANTMAVAHPEDRVDKAHLSAEQIIELVERGRRCPRYDEYIDHIVRCPVCRETYKSLLQAEATVRAARRARWLPALRFWIPAAAAAALIVFIGLRLLWVGSPAGSVALRQENGVWYEGATRLPEWASAAAAAFASPPDALTRDERPPAERAVRLLSPNPANAALESLTPVFRWQAVPDAVRYRARLERIDTGETAPLVVEDTIARLAPDATLAPGARYRLTLEALAAGEVAGEGLRGVYEFRTLTPDEQARLAWARANRQHAPRTCVALLYQLGFYADALEILDALPDDPMTQKWRTVLQAHAQ
;
A
#
# COMPACT_ATOMS: atom_id res chain seq x y z
N MET A 1 -66.59 70.25 -29.14
CA MET A 1 -65.48 71.19 -28.91
C MET A 1 -64.95 71.02 -27.49
N ARG A 2 -63.86 70.27 -27.33
CA ARG A 2 -62.84 70.44 -26.28
C ARG A 2 -61.60 69.71 -26.80
N ALA A 3 -60.58 70.52 -27.06
CA ALA A 3 -59.28 70.12 -27.59
C ALA A 3 -58.26 69.97 -26.44
N ASN A 4 -57.14 69.33 -26.77
CA ASN A 4 -55.86 69.26 -26.05
C ASN A 4 -55.86 68.42 -24.77
N THR A 5 -54.88 67.54 -24.55
CA THR A 5 -53.45 67.85 -24.60
C THR A 5 -52.62 66.59 -24.84
N MET A 6 -51.71 66.67 -25.82
CA MET A 6 -50.57 65.76 -25.94
C MET A 6 -49.61 65.99 -24.77
N ALA A 7 -49.20 64.91 -24.10
CA ALA A 7 -47.96 64.86 -23.35
C ALA A 7 -47.10 63.73 -23.94
N VAL A 8 -46.08 64.16 -24.68
CA VAL A 8 -44.95 63.35 -25.12
C VAL A 8 -44.20 62.90 -23.86
N ALA A 9 -44.04 61.59 -23.68
CA ALA A 9 -43.06 61.02 -22.77
C ALA A 9 -41.97 60.33 -23.62
N HIS A 10 -40.73 60.69 -23.30
CA HIS A 10 -39.48 60.31 -23.92
C HIS A 10 -39.29 58.78 -24.01
N PRO A 11 -38.59 58.28 -25.04
CA PRO A 11 -38.29 56.87 -25.21
C PRO A 11 -36.87 56.56 -24.70
N GLU A 12 -36.69 56.35 -23.39
CA GLU A 12 -35.54 55.63 -22.83
C GLU A 12 -35.98 54.86 -21.57
N ASP A 13 -35.38 53.68 -21.37
CA ASP A 13 -35.50 52.77 -20.21
C ASP A 13 -36.65 51.75 -20.12
N ARG A 14 -37.03 51.15 -21.26
CA ARG A 14 -37.55 49.76 -21.26
C ARG A 14 -36.41 48.74 -21.25
N VAL A 15 -35.75 48.61 -20.10
CA VAL A 15 -35.16 47.32 -19.70
C VAL A 15 -36.07 46.81 -18.60
N ASP A 16 -37.05 45.98 -18.97
CA ASP A 16 -37.76 45.12 -18.03
C ASP A 16 -36.71 44.18 -17.42
N LYS A 17 -36.05 44.65 -16.36
CA LYS A 17 -35.13 43.86 -15.54
C LYS A 17 -35.99 42.81 -14.88
N ALA A 18 -36.08 41.63 -15.51
CA ALA A 18 -36.70 40.46 -14.91
C ALA A 18 -36.04 40.23 -13.54
N HIS A 19 -36.76 40.59 -12.48
CA HIS A 19 -36.35 40.34 -11.10
C HIS A 19 -36.24 38.83 -10.87
N LEU A 20 -35.37 38.41 -9.97
CA LEU A 20 -35.42 37.04 -9.47
C LEU A 20 -36.80 36.76 -8.87
N SER A 21 -37.36 35.60 -9.17
CA SER A 21 -38.62 35.17 -8.57
C SER A 21 -38.43 34.97 -7.06
N ALA A 22 -39.53 35.05 -6.30
CA ALA A 22 -39.49 34.85 -4.85
C ALA A 22 -38.90 33.47 -4.49
N GLU A 23 -39.22 32.44 -5.27
CA GLU A 23 -38.73 31.07 -5.09
C GLU A 23 -37.22 30.98 -5.28
N GLN A 24 -36.66 31.70 -6.26
CA GLN A 24 -35.22 31.73 -6.51
C GLN A 24 -34.48 32.41 -5.34
N ILE A 25 -35.04 33.48 -4.79
CA ILE A 25 -34.45 34.17 -3.64
C ILE A 25 -34.55 33.31 -2.37
N ILE A 26 -35.67 32.61 -2.17
CA ILE A 26 -35.84 31.67 -1.05
C ILE A 26 -34.84 30.51 -1.17
N GLU A 27 -34.73 29.88 -2.34
CA GLU A 27 -33.76 28.79 -2.57
C GLU A 27 -32.33 29.24 -2.28
N LEU A 28 -31.97 30.46 -2.68
CA LEU A 28 -30.66 31.04 -2.43
C LEU A 28 -30.39 31.26 -0.94
N VAL A 29 -31.39 31.71 -0.17
CA VAL A 29 -31.28 31.89 1.29
C VAL A 29 -31.10 30.54 2.00
N GLU A 30 -31.88 29.53 1.63
CA GLU A 30 -31.84 28.22 2.28
C GLU A 30 -30.56 27.42 1.97
N ARG A 31 -30.12 27.41 0.69
CA ARG A 31 -28.99 26.58 0.23
C ARG A 31 -27.66 27.30 0.23
N GLY A 32 -27.65 28.64 0.25
CA GLY A 32 -26.45 29.46 0.16
C GLY A 32 -25.60 29.08 -1.06
N ARG A 33 -24.29 28.92 -0.87
CA ARG A 33 -23.32 28.54 -1.92
C ARG A 33 -23.58 27.18 -2.58
N ARG A 34 -24.48 26.35 -2.04
CA ARG A 34 -24.86 25.06 -2.63
C ARG A 34 -26.00 25.19 -3.65
N CYS A 35 -26.51 26.39 -3.91
CA CYS A 35 -27.48 26.63 -4.97
C CYS A 35 -26.81 26.41 -6.35
N PRO A 36 -27.41 25.64 -7.28
CA PRO A 36 -26.81 25.34 -8.59
C PRO A 36 -26.49 26.57 -9.46
N ARG A 37 -27.15 27.71 -9.20
CA ARG A 37 -26.96 28.98 -9.92
C ARG A 37 -26.55 30.13 -8.99
N TYR A 38 -25.81 29.81 -7.92
CA TYR A 38 -25.43 30.77 -6.88
C TYR A 38 -24.78 32.04 -7.45
N ASP A 39 -23.77 31.91 -8.31
CA ASP A 39 -23.01 33.06 -8.82
C ASP A 39 -23.89 33.99 -9.68
N GLU A 40 -24.77 33.43 -10.50
CA GLU A 40 -25.71 34.20 -11.33
C GLU A 40 -26.73 34.97 -10.50
N TYR A 41 -27.30 34.34 -9.46
CA TYR A 41 -28.27 34.99 -8.59
C TYR A 41 -27.63 36.09 -7.75
N ILE A 42 -26.41 35.87 -7.25
CA ILE A 42 -25.66 36.90 -6.51
C ILE A 42 -25.29 38.08 -7.41
N ASP A 43 -24.82 37.84 -8.64
CA ASP A 43 -24.52 38.90 -9.60
C ASP A 43 -25.75 39.77 -9.90
N HIS A 44 -26.93 39.15 -10.05
CA HIS A 44 -28.18 39.88 -10.21
C HIS A 44 -28.52 40.72 -8.96
N ILE A 45 -28.45 40.13 -7.77
CA ILE A 45 -28.74 40.82 -6.49
C ILE A 45 -27.79 42.01 -6.25
N VAL A 46 -26.54 41.90 -6.68
CA VAL A 46 -25.58 43.02 -6.61
C VAL A 46 -25.97 44.14 -7.58
N ARG A 47 -26.63 43.87 -8.70
CA ARG A 47 -27.01 44.90 -9.68
C ARG A 47 -28.45 45.42 -9.53
N CYS A 48 -29.30 44.68 -8.80
CA CYS A 48 -30.73 44.95 -8.68
C CYS A 48 -31.10 45.37 -7.24
N PRO A 49 -31.47 46.64 -6.99
CA PRO A 49 -31.76 47.13 -5.64
C PRO A 49 -32.99 46.46 -5.01
N VAL A 50 -34.01 46.12 -5.81
CA VAL A 50 -35.23 45.45 -5.34
C VAL A 50 -34.90 44.05 -4.81
N CYS A 51 -34.23 43.22 -5.61
CA CYS A 51 -33.83 41.86 -5.20
C CYS A 51 -32.86 41.89 -4.00
N ARG A 52 -32.03 42.93 -3.89
CA ARG A 52 -31.14 43.13 -2.76
C ARG A 52 -31.89 43.36 -1.45
N GLU A 53 -32.89 44.23 -1.44
CA GLU A 53 -33.68 44.48 -0.23
C GLU A 53 -34.53 43.26 0.15
N THR A 54 -35.10 42.56 -0.83
CA THR A 54 -35.82 41.28 -0.60
C THR A 54 -34.89 40.20 -0.03
N TYR A 55 -33.66 40.07 -0.53
CA TYR A 55 -32.70 39.10 -0.02
C TYR A 55 -32.28 39.42 1.43
N LYS A 56 -32.05 40.70 1.75
CA LYS A 56 -31.73 41.13 3.12
C LYS A 56 -32.87 40.85 4.11
N SER A 57 -34.11 41.13 3.73
CA SER A 57 -35.26 40.92 4.62
C SER A 57 -35.45 39.43 4.92
N LEU A 58 -35.25 38.55 3.94
CA LEU A 58 -35.30 37.11 4.12
C LEU A 58 -34.16 36.57 5.01
N LEU A 59 -32.93 37.08 4.86
CA LEU A 59 -31.82 36.71 5.76
C LEU A 59 -32.08 37.11 7.22
N GLN A 60 -32.69 38.28 7.45
CA GLN A 60 -33.07 38.72 8.79
C GLN A 60 -34.19 37.84 9.38
N ALA A 61 -35.18 37.47 8.57
CA ALA A 61 -36.23 36.54 8.97
C ALA A 61 -35.67 35.15 9.29
N GLU A 62 -34.71 34.65 8.51
CA GLU A 62 -34.09 33.36 8.81
C GLU A 62 -33.24 33.40 10.09
N ALA A 63 -32.53 34.51 10.34
CA ALA A 63 -31.75 34.70 11.55
C ALA A 63 -32.64 34.70 12.81
N THR A 64 -33.81 35.35 12.77
CA THR A 64 -34.77 35.32 13.88
C THR A 64 -35.37 33.93 14.10
N VAL A 65 -35.68 33.19 13.03
CA VAL A 65 -36.16 31.80 13.13
C VAL A 65 -35.07 30.87 13.70
N ARG A 66 -33.81 31.00 13.28
CA ARG A 66 -32.68 30.21 13.82
C ARG A 66 -32.41 30.53 15.28
N ALA A 67 -32.48 31.81 15.67
CA ALA A 67 -32.36 32.22 17.08
C ALA A 67 -33.50 31.65 17.93
N ALA A 68 -34.75 31.68 17.45
CA ALA A 68 -35.90 31.09 18.13
C ALA A 68 -35.79 29.56 18.26
N ARG A 69 -35.28 28.85 17.23
CA ARG A 69 -35.03 27.40 17.30
C ARG A 69 -33.95 27.04 18.32
N ARG A 70 -32.88 27.84 18.42
CA ARG A 70 -31.83 27.65 19.45
C ARG A 70 -32.34 27.95 20.87
N ALA A 71 -33.15 29.00 21.04
CA ALA A 71 -33.71 29.36 22.35
C ALA A 71 -34.73 28.35 22.88
N ARG A 72 -35.51 27.73 21.98
CA ARG A 72 -36.53 26.73 22.34
C ARG A 72 -35.94 25.36 22.76
N TRP A 73 -34.63 25.14 22.60
CA TRP A 73 -33.95 23.89 22.91
C TRP A 73 -33.25 23.86 24.28
N LEU A 74 -33.34 24.92 25.10
CA LEU A 74 -32.52 25.07 26.31
C LEU A 74 -33.20 25.07 27.70
N PRO A 75 -34.54 25.02 27.91
CA PRO A 75 -35.07 24.91 29.28
C PRO A 75 -35.72 23.56 29.65
N ALA A 76 -35.76 22.55 28.76
CA ALA A 76 -36.50 21.30 29.02
C ALA A 76 -35.63 20.03 29.14
N LEU A 77 -34.31 20.15 29.21
CA LEU A 77 -33.37 19.01 29.24
C LEU A 77 -32.54 18.91 30.53
N ARG A 78 -33.15 19.25 31.68
CA ARG A 78 -32.49 19.19 33.00
C ARG A 78 -33.07 18.13 33.96
N PHE A 79 -34.11 17.39 33.59
CA PHE A 79 -34.77 16.44 34.50
C PHE A 79 -34.89 14.97 34.05
N TRP A 80 -34.35 14.58 32.88
CA TRP A 80 -34.47 13.19 32.38
C TRP A 80 -33.15 12.57 31.87
N ILE A 81 -32.01 12.89 32.50
CA ILE A 81 -30.68 12.33 32.14
C ILE A 81 -30.10 11.37 33.21
N PRO A 82 -30.83 10.37 33.71
CA PRO A 82 -30.12 9.15 34.11
C PRO A 82 -30.36 7.98 33.14
N ALA A 83 -31.49 7.94 32.42
CA ALA A 83 -31.85 6.75 31.64
C ALA A 83 -31.46 6.82 30.14
N ALA A 84 -31.65 7.98 29.48
CA ALA A 84 -31.41 8.07 28.03
C ALA A 84 -29.95 8.32 27.64
N ALA A 85 -29.15 8.95 28.51
CA ALA A 85 -27.71 9.10 28.27
C ALA A 85 -26.97 7.77 28.38
N ALA A 86 -27.41 6.84 29.23
CA ALA A 86 -26.88 5.48 29.20
C ALA A 86 -27.18 4.81 27.85
N ALA A 87 -28.41 4.88 27.35
CA ALA A 87 -28.77 4.26 26.07
C ALA A 87 -28.11 4.92 24.85
N ALA A 88 -28.03 6.24 24.77
CA ALA A 88 -27.38 6.95 23.66
C ALA A 88 -25.85 6.89 23.73
N LEU A 89 -25.26 6.83 24.92
CA LEU A 89 -23.84 6.53 25.08
C LEU A 89 -23.57 5.06 24.77
N ILE A 90 -24.45 4.11 25.10
CA ILE A 90 -24.35 2.70 24.67
C ILE A 90 -24.55 2.56 23.15
N VAL A 91 -25.41 3.37 22.52
CA VAL A 91 -25.58 3.36 21.06
C VAL A 91 -24.43 4.12 20.39
N PHE A 92 -23.90 5.21 20.93
CA PHE A 92 -22.77 5.92 20.32
C PHE A 92 -21.42 5.25 20.60
N ILE A 93 -21.21 4.69 21.80
CA ILE A 93 -20.11 3.78 22.12
C ILE A 93 -20.32 2.44 21.43
N GLY A 94 -21.55 1.95 21.25
CA GLY A 94 -21.86 0.75 20.49
C GLY A 94 -21.64 0.93 19.00
N LEU A 95 -22.04 2.07 18.42
CA LEU A 95 -21.80 2.43 17.02
C LEU A 95 -20.32 2.79 16.81
N ARG A 96 -19.66 3.45 17.77
CA ARG A 96 -18.19 3.60 17.77
C ARG A 96 -17.47 2.30 18.06
N LEU A 97 -17.98 1.34 18.82
CA LEU A 97 -17.37 0.01 18.99
C LEU A 97 -17.76 -0.91 17.82
N LEU A 98 -18.76 -0.57 17.02
CA LEU A 98 -19.04 -1.25 15.75
C LEU A 98 -18.19 -0.64 14.61
N TRP A 99 -17.81 0.64 14.69
CA TRP A 99 -16.91 1.31 13.73
C TRP A 99 -15.42 1.30 14.11
N VAL A 100 -15.08 1.45 15.38
CA VAL A 100 -13.73 1.36 15.98
C VAL A 100 -13.47 -0.04 16.56
N GLY A 101 -14.51 -0.86 16.68
CA GLY A 101 -14.42 -2.29 17.00
C GLY A 101 -15.06 -3.15 15.91
N SER A 102 -14.97 -2.74 14.65
CA SER A 102 -14.27 -3.69 13.80
C SER A 102 -12.91 -3.80 14.46
N PRO A 103 -12.54 -4.95 15.07
CA PRO A 103 -11.18 -5.11 15.54
C PRO A 103 -10.25 -4.75 14.37
N ALA A 104 -8.95 -4.83 14.57
CA ALA A 104 -8.12 -5.37 13.50
C ALA A 104 -8.64 -6.78 13.12
N GLY A 105 -9.87 -6.87 12.60
CA GLY A 105 -10.46 -7.97 11.89
C GLY A 105 -9.43 -8.21 10.85
N SER A 106 -8.74 -9.33 11.07
CA SER A 106 -7.79 -9.94 10.16
C SER A 106 -8.04 -9.39 8.78
N VAL A 107 -7.02 -8.79 8.19
CA VAL A 107 -6.92 -8.61 6.74
C VAL A 107 -6.96 -10.02 6.17
N ALA A 108 -8.17 -10.58 6.16
CA ALA A 108 -8.45 -11.98 5.98
C ALA A 108 -8.52 -12.15 4.48
N LEU A 109 -7.66 -13.01 3.98
CA LEU A 109 -7.75 -13.49 2.64
C LEU A 109 -9.18 -14.01 2.44
N ARG A 110 -9.92 -13.39 1.53
CA ARG A 110 -11.31 -13.75 1.25
C ARG A 110 -11.49 -13.95 -0.24
N GLN A 111 -12.38 -14.86 -0.59
CA GLN A 111 -12.74 -15.13 -1.97
C GLN A 111 -14.19 -14.70 -2.20
N GLU A 112 -14.41 -13.80 -3.16
CA GLU A 112 -15.73 -13.31 -3.55
C GLU A 112 -15.93 -13.59 -5.04
N ASN A 113 -16.95 -14.38 -5.40
CA ASN A 113 -17.25 -14.75 -6.79
C ASN A 113 -16.02 -15.28 -7.56
N GLY A 114 -15.18 -16.09 -6.90
CA GLY A 114 -13.96 -16.66 -7.48
C GLY A 114 -12.74 -15.72 -7.46
N VAL A 115 -12.91 -14.45 -7.12
CA VAL A 115 -11.82 -13.46 -7.06
C VAL A 115 -11.28 -13.37 -5.63
N TRP A 116 -9.97 -13.43 -5.48
CA TRP A 116 -9.31 -13.27 -4.18
C TRP A 116 -9.08 -11.81 -3.81
N TYR A 117 -9.28 -11.51 -2.54
CA TYR A 117 -9.02 -10.21 -1.93
C TYR A 117 -8.21 -10.36 -0.66
N GLU A 118 -7.32 -9.41 -0.43
CA GLU A 118 -6.67 -9.20 0.85
C GLU A 118 -7.01 -7.79 1.34
N GLY A 119 -7.85 -7.69 2.37
CA GLY A 119 -8.38 -6.39 2.81
C GLY A 119 -9.25 -5.75 1.73
N ALA A 120 -8.86 -4.59 1.21
CA ALA A 120 -9.53 -3.93 0.08
C ALA A 120 -8.87 -4.25 -1.27
N THR A 121 -7.73 -4.95 -1.27
CA THR A 121 -6.92 -5.18 -2.46
C THR A 121 -7.45 -6.37 -3.23
N ARG A 122 -7.89 -6.13 -4.48
CA ARG A 122 -8.18 -7.20 -5.43
C ARG A 122 -6.88 -7.83 -5.89
N LEU A 123 -6.74 -9.14 -5.68
CA LEU A 123 -5.54 -9.85 -6.08
C LEU A 123 -5.59 -10.21 -7.58
N PRO A 124 -4.46 -10.11 -8.30
CA PRO A 124 -4.34 -10.67 -9.64
C PRO A 124 -4.65 -12.17 -9.63
N GLU A 125 -5.16 -12.68 -10.75
CA GLU A 125 -5.51 -14.11 -10.87
C GLU A 125 -4.33 -15.02 -10.53
N TRP A 126 -3.13 -14.70 -11.03
CA TRP A 126 -1.92 -15.48 -10.75
C TRP A 126 -1.49 -15.44 -9.27
N ALA A 127 -1.93 -14.46 -8.49
CA ALA A 127 -1.61 -14.33 -7.06
C ALA A 127 -2.58 -15.11 -6.16
N SER A 128 -3.71 -15.58 -6.70
CA SER A 128 -4.71 -16.37 -5.97
C SER A 128 -4.11 -17.63 -5.33
N ALA A 129 -3.22 -18.32 -6.04
CA ALA A 129 -2.54 -19.51 -5.53
C ALA A 129 -1.62 -19.18 -4.34
N ALA A 130 -0.95 -18.02 -4.35
CA ALA A 130 -0.14 -17.55 -3.22
C ALA A 130 -1.02 -17.18 -2.02
N ALA A 131 -2.15 -16.52 -2.25
CA ALA A 131 -3.14 -16.26 -1.20
C ALA A 131 -3.66 -17.55 -0.57
N ALA A 132 -4.06 -18.53 -1.39
CA ALA A 132 -4.50 -19.84 -0.90
C ALA A 132 -3.37 -20.56 -0.12
N ALA A 133 -2.14 -20.51 -0.62
CA ALA A 133 -0.98 -21.07 0.05
C ALA A 133 -0.75 -20.42 1.42
N PHE A 134 -0.96 -19.12 1.58
CA PHE A 134 -0.83 -18.47 2.90
C PHE A 134 -1.80 -19.06 3.93
N ALA A 135 -3.02 -19.40 3.52
CA ALA A 135 -4.01 -20.03 4.41
C ALA A 135 -3.67 -21.50 4.72
N SER A 136 -2.75 -22.11 3.98
CA SER A 136 -2.32 -23.50 4.13
C SER A 136 -0.80 -23.59 3.96
N PRO A 137 -0.01 -23.05 4.92
CA PRO A 137 1.44 -23.07 4.86
C PRO A 137 1.94 -24.51 4.72
N PRO A 138 3.02 -24.72 3.93
CA PRO A 138 3.66 -26.02 3.84
C PRO A 138 4.18 -26.44 5.21
N ASP A 139 4.43 -27.73 5.37
CA ASP A 139 5.11 -28.20 6.57
C ASP A 139 6.54 -27.67 6.57
N ALA A 140 7.00 -27.23 7.74
CA ALA A 140 8.38 -26.85 7.91
C ALA A 140 9.25 -28.07 7.64
N LEU A 141 10.26 -27.92 6.79
CA LEU A 141 11.21 -29.00 6.54
C LEU A 141 11.86 -29.38 7.87
N THR A 142 11.61 -30.61 8.34
CA THR A 142 12.46 -31.28 9.33
C THR A 142 13.77 -31.61 8.61
N ARG A 143 14.68 -30.65 8.62
CA ARG A 143 16.06 -30.88 8.15
C ARG A 143 16.66 -31.95 9.07
N ASP A 144 17.21 -33.01 8.50
CA ASP A 144 18.18 -33.83 9.21
C ASP A 144 19.25 -32.88 9.74
N GLU A 145 19.52 -32.93 11.05
CA GLU A 145 20.49 -32.09 11.77
C GLU A 145 21.94 -32.37 11.34
N ARG A 146 22.24 -32.28 10.04
CA ARG A 146 23.60 -32.10 9.59
C ARG A 146 23.91 -30.62 9.84
N PRO A 147 24.89 -30.30 10.70
CA PRO A 147 25.30 -28.92 10.89
C PRO A 147 25.56 -28.33 9.49
N PRO A 148 25.03 -27.15 9.15
CA PRO A 148 25.47 -26.48 7.93
C PRO A 148 26.99 -26.43 8.00
N ALA A 149 27.67 -27.06 7.04
CA ALA A 149 29.13 -27.01 6.99
C ALA A 149 29.49 -25.52 7.11
N GLU A 150 30.18 -25.17 8.19
CA GLU A 150 30.42 -23.78 8.55
C GLU A 150 31.07 -23.10 7.35
N ARG A 151 30.35 -22.16 6.73
CA ARG A 151 30.81 -21.49 5.52
C ARG A 151 31.90 -20.53 5.95
N ALA A 152 33.16 -20.94 5.81
CA ALA A 152 34.30 -20.16 6.30
C ALA A 152 34.39 -18.78 5.62
N VAL A 153 34.05 -18.70 4.32
CA VAL A 153 33.87 -17.42 3.63
C VAL A 153 32.39 -17.04 3.67
N ARG A 154 32.03 -16.01 4.44
CA ARG A 154 30.63 -15.60 4.65
C ARG A 154 30.16 -14.59 3.60
N LEU A 155 29.26 -15.00 2.71
CA LEU A 155 28.56 -14.12 1.78
C LEU A 155 27.64 -13.13 2.52
N LEU A 156 27.65 -11.87 2.08
CA LEU A 156 26.84 -10.77 2.60
C LEU A 156 25.77 -10.32 1.59
N SER A 157 26.12 -10.32 0.30
CA SER A 157 25.22 -9.94 -0.78
C SER A 157 25.47 -10.82 -2.01
N PRO A 158 24.44 -11.29 -2.72
CA PRO A 158 23.02 -11.29 -2.35
C PRO A 158 22.79 -11.99 -1.01
N ASN A 159 21.68 -11.69 -0.33
CA ASN A 159 21.43 -12.24 1.01
C ASN A 159 21.43 -13.79 0.93
N PRO A 160 22.35 -14.49 1.61
CA PRO A 160 22.47 -15.95 1.50
C PRO A 160 21.28 -16.71 2.09
N ALA A 161 20.40 -16.03 2.84
CA ALA A 161 19.12 -16.57 3.28
C ALA A 161 18.07 -16.63 2.16
N ASN A 162 18.31 -15.98 1.01
CA ASN A 162 17.47 -16.07 -0.18
C ASN A 162 18.05 -17.12 -1.13
N ALA A 163 17.18 -17.98 -1.66
CA ALA A 163 17.53 -18.98 -2.67
C ALA A 163 17.51 -18.42 -4.10
N ALA A 164 17.02 -17.19 -4.31
CA ALA A 164 16.89 -16.57 -5.62
C ALA A 164 17.69 -15.27 -5.78
N LEU A 165 18.15 -15.05 -7.01
CA LEU A 165 18.76 -13.82 -7.50
C LEU A 165 17.72 -13.01 -8.25
N GLU A 166 17.52 -11.78 -7.79
CA GLU A 166 16.66 -10.82 -8.48
C GLU A 166 17.25 -10.38 -9.82
N SER A 167 18.55 -10.07 -9.83
CA SER A 167 19.25 -9.58 -11.01
C SER A 167 19.97 -10.70 -11.75
N LEU A 168 19.95 -10.64 -13.09
CA LEU A 168 20.77 -11.49 -13.96
C LEU A 168 22.23 -11.02 -14.03
N THR A 169 22.55 -9.86 -13.45
CA THR A 169 23.91 -9.34 -13.29
C THR A 169 24.18 -9.08 -11.80
N PRO A 170 24.21 -10.12 -10.97
CA PRO A 170 24.39 -9.96 -9.53
C PRO A 170 25.79 -9.44 -9.19
N VAL A 171 25.87 -8.71 -8.08
CA VAL A 171 27.14 -8.34 -7.45
C VAL A 171 27.26 -9.14 -6.17
N PHE A 172 28.30 -9.97 -6.08
CA PHE A 172 28.58 -10.76 -4.89
C PHE A 172 29.52 -10.00 -3.97
N ARG A 173 29.20 -9.97 -2.68
CA ARG A 173 30.03 -9.38 -1.63
C ARG A 173 30.12 -10.35 -0.47
N TRP A 174 31.30 -10.53 0.09
CA TRP A 174 31.52 -11.39 1.27
C TRP A 174 32.31 -10.66 2.35
N GLN A 175 32.28 -11.22 3.55
CA GLN A 175 33.07 -10.75 4.68
C GLN A 175 34.55 -11.08 4.44
N ALA A 176 35.43 -10.11 4.70
CA ALA A 176 36.86 -10.35 4.66
C ALA A 176 37.25 -11.41 5.70
N VAL A 177 38.03 -12.39 5.26
CA VAL A 177 38.62 -13.43 6.10
C VAL A 177 39.99 -12.94 6.57
N PRO A 178 40.29 -12.99 7.88
CA PRO A 178 41.63 -12.69 8.39
C PRO A 178 42.70 -13.51 7.66
N ASP A 179 43.87 -12.91 7.45
CA ASP A 179 45.04 -13.53 6.80
C ASP A 179 44.87 -13.93 5.31
N ALA A 180 43.69 -13.70 4.72
CA ALA A 180 43.48 -13.89 3.30
C ALA A 180 44.15 -12.77 2.49
N VAL A 181 45.07 -13.16 1.62
CA VAL A 181 45.79 -12.24 0.73
C VAL A 181 45.09 -12.10 -0.61
N ARG A 182 44.30 -13.11 -1.01
CA ARG A 182 43.58 -13.12 -2.28
C ARG A 182 42.28 -13.92 -2.18
N TYR A 183 41.31 -13.56 -3.00
CA TYR A 183 40.07 -14.34 -3.17
C TYR A 183 39.94 -14.90 -4.57
N ARG A 184 39.24 -16.03 -4.67
CA ARG A 184 38.77 -16.60 -5.93
C ARG A 184 37.26 -16.82 -5.83
N ALA A 185 36.54 -16.50 -6.90
CA ALA A 185 35.13 -16.79 -7.04
C ALA A 185 34.90 -17.59 -8.32
N ARG A 186 34.07 -18.63 -8.23
CA ARG A 186 33.59 -19.41 -9.39
C ARG A 186 32.08 -19.50 -9.32
N LEU A 187 31.41 -19.13 -10.40
CA LEU A 187 29.97 -19.27 -10.54
C LEU A 187 29.67 -20.27 -11.64
N GLU A 188 29.10 -21.41 -11.28
CA GLU A 188 28.86 -22.53 -12.18
C GLU A 188 27.37 -22.80 -12.30
N ARG A 189 26.88 -22.95 -13.53
CA ARG A 189 25.50 -23.35 -13.80
C ARG A 189 25.35 -24.85 -13.52
N ILE A 190 24.44 -25.22 -12.63
CA ILE A 190 24.39 -26.58 -12.04
C ILE A 190 23.97 -27.65 -13.05
N ASP A 191 23.09 -27.31 -13.99
CA ASP A 191 22.54 -28.22 -14.99
C ASP A 191 23.51 -28.56 -16.13
N THR A 192 24.44 -27.65 -16.45
CA THR A 192 25.32 -27.72 -17.62
C THR A 192 26.80 -27.77 -17.26
N GLY A 193 27.17 -27.35 -16.05
CA GLY A 193 28.57 -27.19 -15.62
C GLY A 193 29.26 -25.94 -16.21
N GLU A 194 28.54 -25.13 -16.98
CA GLU A 194 29.08 -23.93 -17.60
C GLU A 194 29.48 -22.91 -16.52
N THR A 195 30.69 -22.37 -16.62
CA THR A 195 31.18 -21.38 -15.65
C THR A 195 30.96 -19.98 -16.20
N ALA A 196 30.20 -19.15 -15.47
CA ALA A 196 30.04 -17.75 -15.77
C ALA A 196 31.33 -16.99 -15.41
N PRO A 197 31.84 -16.11 -16.29
CA PRO A 197 33.07 -15.37 -16.02
C PRO A 197 32.84 -14.33 -14.93
N LEU A 198 33.66 -14.39 -13.88
CA LEU A 198 33.64 -13.43 -12.78
C LEU A 198 34.94 -12.62 -12.75
N VAL A 199 34.81 -11.33 -12.47
CA VAL A 199 35.91 -10.42 -12.10
C VAL A 199 35.85 -10.23 -10.60
N VAL A 200 36.96 -10.52 -9.92
CA VAL A 200 37.08 -10.43 -8.45
C VAL A 200 38.00 -9.27 -8.10
N GLU A 201 37.49 -8.37 -7.26
CA GLU A 201 38.20 -7.21 -6.72
C GLU A 201 37.99 -7.22 -5.20
N ASP A 202 39.05 -7.52 -4.45
CA ASP A 202 39.02 -7.70 -3.00
C ASP A 202 37.92 -8.69 -2.55
N THR A 203 36.90 -8.19 -1.85
CA THR A 203 35.77 -8.97 -1.33
C THR A 203 34.51 -8.86 -2.18
N ILE A 204 34.67 -8.45 -3.44
CA ILE A 204 33.58 -8.24 -4.39
C ILE A 204 33.83 -9.08 -5.65
N ALA A 205 32.79 -9.77 -6.13
CA ALA A 205 32.80 -10.38 -7.46
C ALA A 205 31.64 -9.86 -8.30
N ARG A 206 31.92 -9.59 -9.57
CA ARG A 206 30.94 -9.18 -10.58
C ARG A 206 31.05 -10.09 -11.78
N LEU A 207 29.99 -10.22 -12.56
CA LEU A 207 30.12 -10.78 -13.90
C LEU A 207 31.09 -9.92 -14.72
N ALA A 208 31.85 -10.58 -15.60
CA ALA A 208 32.63 -9.86 -16.61
C ALA A 208 31.72 -8.93 -17.43
N PRO A 209 32.26 -7.85 -18.02
CA PRO A 209 31.49 -7.00 -18.93
C PRO A 209 30.74 -7.83 -19.97
N ASP A 210 29.50 -7.43 -20.27
CA ASP A 210 28.59 -8.07 -21.23
C ASP A 210 28.11 -9.49 -20.87
N ALA A 211 28.61 -10.10 -19.78
CA ALA A 211 28.09 -11.37 -19.30
C ALA A 211 26.79 -11.18 -18.49
N THR A 212 25.82 -12.05 -18.75
CA THR A 212 24.55 -12.13 -18.02
C THR A 212 24.24 -13.58 -17.67
N LEU A 213 23.59 -13.81 -16.53
CA LEU A 213 23.09 -15.12 -16.19
C LEU A 213 21.85 -15.47 -17.04
N ALA A 214 21.66 -16.76 -17.29
CA ALA A 214 20.44 -17.25 -17.93
C ALA A 214 19.26 -17.11 -16.96
N PRO A 215 18.09 -16.64 -17.41
CA PRO A 215 16.89 -16.57 -16.57
C PRO A 215 16.37 -17.98 -16.22
N GLY A 216 15.85 -18.16 -15.01
CA GLY A 216 15.30 -19.44 -14.54
C GLY A 216 16.32 -20.56 -14.28
N ALA A 217 17.63 -20.27 -14.34
CA ALA A 217 18.69 -21.25 -14.18
C ALA A 217 19.22 -21.31 -12.74
N ARG A 218 19.78 -22.46 -12.35
CA ARG A 218 20.43 -22.67 -11.05
C ARG A 218 21.93 -22.53 -11.15
N TYR A 219 22.52 -21.84 -10.19
CA TYR A 219 23.95 -21.57 -10.12
C TYR A 219 24.51 -21.93 -8.75
N ARG A 220 25.75 -22.41 -8.74
CA ARG A 220 26.57 -22.62 -7.55
C ARG A 220 27.71 -21.61 -7.54
N LEU A 221 27.73 -20.75 -6.53
CA LEU A 221 28.85 -19.87 -6.22
C LEU A 221 29.78 -20.59 -5.26
N THR A 222 31.05 -20.73 -5.65
CA THR A 222 32.14 -21.12 -4.76
C THR A 222 33.03 -19.91 -4.52
N LEU A 223 33.23 -19.56 -3.26
CA LEU A 223 34.18 -18.54 -2.81
C LEU A 223 35.33 -19.24 -2.08
N GLU A 224 36.55 -18.84 -2.40
CA GLU A 224 37.77 -19.31 -1.76
C GLU A 224 38.58 -18.10 -1.28
N ALA A 225 39.00 -18.12 -0.01
CA ALA A 225 39.94 -17.18 0.58
C ALA A 225 41.29 -17.87 0.72
N LEU A 226 42.33 -17.27 0.14
CA LEU A 226 43.67 -17.86 0.03
C LEU A 226 44.67 -17.02 0.84
N ALA A 227 45.38 -17.68 1.75
CA ALA A 227 46.53 -17.10 2.45
C ALA A 227 47.76 -16.99 1.54
N ALA A 228 48.81 -16.37 2.03
CA ALA A 228 50.07 -16.26 1.31
C ALA A 228 50.64 -17.65 1.00
N GLY A 229 50.87 -17.95 -0.28
CA GLY A 229 51.45 -19.21 -0.73
C GLY A 229 50.43 -20.34 -0.96
N GLU A 230 49.18 -20.20 -0.54
CA GLU A 230 48.13 -21.19 -0.81
C GLU A 230 47.69 -21.17 -2.28
N VAL A 231 47.47 -22.36 -2.83
CA VAL A 231 46.89 -22.54 -4.16
C VAL A 231 45.39 -22.81 -4.10
N ALA A 232 44.73 -22.72 -5.25
CA ALA A 232 43.29 -22.94 -5.32
C ALA A 232 42.89 -24.33 -4.81
N GLY A 233 41.81 -24.39 -4.04
CA GLY A 233 41.33 -25.62 -3.40
C GLY A 233 41.92 -25.92 -2.02
N GLU A 234 42.95 -25.20 -1.57
CA GLU A 234 43.55 -25.37 -0.23
C GLU A 234 43.00 -24.37 0.80
N GLY A 235 42.49 -23.23 0.33
CA GLY A 235 42.01 -22.15 1.20
C GLY A 235 40.61 -22.37 1.80
N LEU A 236 40.23 -21.44 2.67
CA LEU A 236 38.92 -21.41 3.31
C LEU A 236 37.82 -21.21 2.28
N ARG A 237 36.74 -22.00 2.38
CA ARG A 237 35.71 -22.10 1.34
C ARG A 237 34.31 -21.73 1.84
N GLY A 238 33.56 -21.04 0.99
CA GLY A 238 32.11 -20.85 1.09
C GLY A 238 31.40 -21.34 -0.17
N VAL A 239 30.32 -22.11 -0.03
CA VAL A 239 29.50 -22.59 -1.16
C VAL A 239 28.05 -22.15 -0.98
N TYR A 240 27.51 -21.56 -2.04
CA TYR A 240 26.15 -21.01 -2.08
C TYR A 240 25.46 -21.47 -3.36
N GLU A 241 24.17 -21.75 -3.28
CA GLU A 241 23.36 -22.07 -4.45
C GLU A 241 22.26 -21.04 -4.60
N PHE A 242 22.02 -20.63 -5.84
CA PHE A 242 20.97 -19.69 -6.19
C PHE A 242 20.22 -20.13 -7.44
N ARG A 243 19.00 -19.63 -7.61
CA ARG A 243 18.31 -19.62 -8.90
C ARG A 243 18.13 -18.19 -9.40
N THR A 244 18.19 -17.96 -10.70
CA THR A 244 17.75 -16.70 -11.29
C THR A 244 16.24 -16.73 -11.53
N LEU A 245 15.61 -15.57 -11.52
CA LEU A 245 14.19 -15.45 -11.84
C LEU A 245 13.94 -15.43 -13.35
N THR A 246 12.83 -16.01 -13.79
CA THR A 246 12.27 -15.78 -15.13
C THR A 246 11.65 -14.38 -15.24
N PRO A 247 11.41 -13.84 -16.45
CA PRO A 247 10.75 -12.54 -16.60
C PRO A 247 9.39 -12.46 -15.89
N ASP A 248 8.59 -13.53 -15.95
CA ASP A 248 7.29 -13.59 -15.26
C ASP A 248 7.47 -13.56 -13.74
N GLU A 249 8.47 -14.26 -13.21
CA GLU A 249 8.78 -14.24 -11.78
C GLU A 249 9.30 -12.86 -11.32
N GLN A 250 10.07 -12.16 -12.16
CA GLN A 250 10.50 -10.78 -11.87
C GLN A 250 9.29 -9.83 -11.79
N ALA A 251 8.30 -9.98 -12.68
CA ALA A 251 7.07 -9.20 -12.61
C ALA A 251 6.27 -9.49 -11.32
N ARG A 252 6.24 -10.76 -10.88
CA ARG A 252 5.61 -11.14 -9.60
C ARG A 252 6.35 -10.57 -8.40
N LEU A 253 7.69 -10.60 -8.40
CA LEU A 253 8.51 -9.98 -7.35
C LEU A 253 8.26 -8.47 -7.27
N ALA A 254 8.24 -7.78 -8.42
CA ALA A 254 7.96 -6.35 -8.50
C ALA A 254 6.56 -6.03 -7.93
N TRP A 255 5.55 -6.83 -8.28
CA TRP A 255 4.21 -6.71 -7.73
C TRP A 255 4.19 -6.91 -6.21
N ALA A 256 4.88 -7.94 -5.69
CA ALA A 256 4.94 -8.22 -4.25
C ALA A 256 5.49 -7.02 -3.47
N ARG A 257 6.58 -6.43 -3.96
CA ARG A 257 7.20 -5.26 -3.32
C ARG A 257 6.32 -4.02 -3.36
N ALA A 258 5.63 -3.79 -4.47
CA ALA A 258 4.70 -2.68 -4.61
C ALA A 258 3.46 -2.84 -3.71
N ASN A 259 3.06 -4.07 -3.37
CA ASN A 259 1.83 -4.36 -2.64
C ASN A 259 2.05 -4.84 -1.20
N ARG A 260 3.28 -4.85 -0.69
CA ARG A 260 3.61 -5.37 0.65
C ARG A 260 2.81 -4.76 1.80
N GLN A 261 2.35 -3.52 1.66
CA GLN A 261 1.52 -2.84 2.67
C GLN A 261 0.02 -3.14 2.52
N HIS A 262 -0.42 -3.49 1.32
CA HIS A 262 -1.83 -3.64 0.96
C HIS A 262 -2.28 -5.09 0.88
N ALA A 263 -1.36 -6.02 0.64
CA ALA A 263 -1.58 -7.46 0.59
C ALA A 263 -0.40 -8.25 1.23
N PRO A 264 -0.03 -7.95 2.49
CA PRO A 264 1.15 -8.52 3.13
C PRO A 264 1.18 -10.05 3.20
N ARG A 265 0.05 -10.72 3.51
CA ARG A 265 -0.03 -12.19 3.61
C ARG A 265 0.22 -12.86 2.27
N THR A 266 -0.41 -12.35 1.21
CA THR A 266 -0.17 -12.81 -0.16
C THR A 266 1.28 -12.57 -0.57
N CYS A 267 1.85 -11.42 -0.21
CA CYS A 267 3.25 -11.10 -0.50
C CYS A 267 4.22 -12.07 0.20
N VAL A 268 3.97 -12.45 1.46
CA VAL A 268 4.77 -13.46 2.18
C VAL A 268 4.80 -14.78 1.41
N ALA A 269 3.62 -15.32 1.07
CA ALA A 269 3.55 -16.60 0.36
C ALA A 269 4.17 -16.53 -1.05
N LEU A 270 4.02 -15.39 -1.74
CA LEU A 270 4.61 -15.18 -3.06
C LEU A 270 6.14 -15.10 -2.99
N LEU A 271 6.69 -14.34 -2.04
CA LEU A 271 8.14 -14.24 -1.84
C LEU A 271 8.74 -15.60 -1.42
N TYR A 272 8.02 -16.37 -0.61
CA TYR A 272 8.38 -17.75 -0.30
C TYR A 272 8.50 -18.61 -1.58
N GLN A 273 7.49 -18.61 -2.45
CA GLN A 273 7.52 -19.34 -3.72
C GLN A 273 8.66 -18.87 -4.64
N LEU A 274 8.99 -17.57 -4.58
CA LEU A 274 10.08 -16.99 -5.36
C LEU A 274 11.48 -17.27 -4.76
N GLY A 275 11.58 -17.76 -3.52
CA GLY A 275 12.84 -18.03 -2.84
C GLY A 275 13.46 -16.82 -2.15
N PHE A 276 12.67 -15.78 -1.86
CA PHE A 276 13.09 -14.57 -1.13
C PHE A 276 12.65 -14.66 0.35
N TYR A 277 13.21 -15.63 1.07
CA TYR A 277 12.78 -15.96 2.44
C TYR A 277 13.06 -14.85 3.45
N ALA A 278 14.18 -14.14 3.32
CA ALA A 278 14.49 -13.02 4.20
C ALA A 278 13.51 -11.85 4.01
N ASP A 279 13.20 -11.51 2.76
CA ASP A 279 12.21 -10.47 2.43
C ASP A 279 10.81 -10.87 2.93
N ALA A 280 10.46 -12.16 2.83
CA ALA A 280 9.20 -12.69 3.35
C ALA A 280 9.13 -12.59 4.89
N LEU A 281 10.21 -12.90 5.60
CA LEU A 281 10.29 -12.76 7.05
C LEU A 281 10.12 -11.30 7.49
N GLU A 282 10.75 -10.35 6.79
CA GLU A 282 10.60 -8.92 7.10
C GLU A 282 9.12 -8.47 7.03
N ILE A 283 8.38 -8.90 6.00
CA ILE A 283 6.95 -8.60 5.89
C ILE A 283 6.16 -9.30 6.99
N LEU A 284 6.48 -10.56 7.27
CA LEU A 284 5.79 -11.37 8.27
C LEU A 284 5.96 -10.81 9.69
N ASP A 285 7.12 -10.26 10.03
CA ASP A 285 7.39 -9.68 11.34
C ASP A 285 6.66 -8.34 11.59
N ALA A 286 6.16 -7.70 10.52
CA ALA A 286 5.27 -6.55 10.62
C ALA A 286 3.79 -6.94 10.78
N LEU A 287 3.43 -8.22 10.61
CA LEU A 287 2.05 -8.70 10.77
C LEU A 287 1.70 -8.97 12.24
N PRO A 288 0.40 -8.94 12.60
CA PRO A 288 -0.06 -9.38 13.91
C PRO A 288 0.42 -10.79 14.23
N ASP A 289 0.80 -11.01 15.49
CA ASP A 289 1.31 -12.29 15.95
C ASP A 289 0.17 -13.29 16.20
N ASP A 290 -0.36 -13.83 15.10
CA ASP A 290 -1.42 -14.83 15.09
C ASP A 290 -0.85 -16.24 14.81
N PRO A 291 -1.58 -17.34 15.10
CA PRO A 291 -1.07 -18.70 14.92
C PRO A 291 -0.61 -19.01 13.49
N MET A 292 -1.21 -18.37 12.47
CA MET A 292 -0.82 -18.56 11.08
C MET A 292 0.51 -17.86 10.79
N THR A 293 0.68 -16.62 11.29
CA THR A 293 1.95 -15.89 11.26
C THR A 293 3.07 -16.69 11.90
N GLN A 294 2.82 -17.29 13.07
CA GLN A 294 3.79 -18.15 13.75
C GLN A 294 4.16 -19.41 12.94
N LYS A 295 3.17 -20.08 12.32
CA LYS A 295 3.45 -21.24 11.46
C LYS A 295 4.32 -20.86 10.26
N TRP A 296 4.00 -19.75 9.59
CA TRP A 296 4.82 -19.23 8.48
C TRP A 296 6.23 -18.83 8.91
N ARG A 297 6.39 -18.29 10.12
CA ARG A 297 7.71 -17.93 10.66
C ARG A 297 8.60 -19.16 10.80
N THR A 298 8.06 -20.25 11.35
CA THR A 298 8.77 -21.53 11.45
C THR A 298 9.18 -22.07 10.08
N VAL A 299 8.28 -22.02 9.10
CA VAL A 299 8.58 -22.44 7.71
C VAL A 299 9.73 -21.62 7.13
N LEU A 300 9.63 -20.29 7.19
CA LEU A 300 10.63 -19.41 6.60
C LEU A 300 12.00 -19.49 7.30
N GLN A 301 12.02 -19.60 8.63
CA GLN A 301 13.26 -19.75 9.39
C GLN A 301 13.97 -21.06 9.06
N ALA A 302 13.24 -22.15 8.79
CA ALA A 302 13.83 -23.41 8.36
C ALA A 302 14.53 -23.30 6.98
N HIS A 303 14.10 -22.38 6.13
CA HIS A 303 14.69 -22.14 4.81
C HIS A 303 15.81 -21.07 4.79
N ALA A 304 15.80 -20.13 5.73
CA ALA A 304 16.74 -19.01 5.79
C ALA A 304 18.14 -19.36 6.36
N GLN A 305 18.36 -20.59 6.82
CA GLN A 305 19.60 -21.09 7.46
C GLN A 305 20.48 -21.92 6.50
#